data_AF-A0A429ZX25-F1
#
_entry.id   AF-A0A429ZX25-F1
#
_cell.length_a   1.000
_cell.length_b   1.000
_cell.length_c   1.000
_cell.angle_alpha   90.00
_cell.angle_beta   90.00
_cell.angle_gamma   90.00
#
_symmetry.space_group_name_H-M   'P 1'
#
loop_
_entity.id
_entity.type
_entity.pdbx_description
1 polymer ?
#
loop_
_entity_poly.entity_id
_entity_poly.type
_entity_poly.pdbx_seq_one_letter_code
_entity_poly.pdbx_strand_id
1 'polypeptide(L)' 'MTEIAQITLKDREKIKEFVESNSFITYTMLANRFGISKSSMSLIISGKDTSAKANGIIDAIITMYEL' A
#
# COMPACT_ATOMS: atom_id res chain seq x y z
N MET A 1 -22.68 2.72 -0.28
CA MET A 1 -21.46 3.39 0.22
C MET A 1 -20.37 2.35 0.12
N THR A 2 -19.37 2.53 -0.75
CA THR A 2 -18.21 1.64 -0.76
C THR A 2 -17.55 1.81 0.60
N GLU A 3 -17.68 0.79 1.45
CA GLU A 3 -17.02 0.72 2.73
C GLU A 3 -15.52 0.85 2.45
N ILE A 4 -14.98 2.06 2.56
CA ILE A 4 -13.55 2.26 2.72
C ILE A 4 -13.30 1.67 4.10
N ALA A 5 -13.12 0.34 4.13
CA ALA A 5 -12.74 -0.40 5.32
C ALA A 5 -11.63 0.42 5.97
N GLN A 6 -11.78 0.71 7.26
CA GLN A 6 -10.76 1.43 8.01
C GLN A 6 -9.45 0.68 7.82
N ILE A 7 -8.60 1.20 6.93
CA ILE A 7 -7.35 0.53 6.60
C ILE A 7 -6.53 0.50 7.87
N THR A 8 -6.37 -0.70 8.39
CA THR A 8 -5.75 -0.92 9.67
C THR A 8 -4.24 -0.90 9.49
N LEU A 9 -3.50 -0.65 10.57
CA LEU A 9 -2.03 -0.79 10.56
C LEU A 9 -1.60 -2.18 10.06
N LYS A 10 -2.44 -3.22 10.29
CA LYS A 10 -2.21 -4.59 9.82
C LYS A 10 -2.16 -4.69 8.29
N ASP A 11 -3.03 -3.97 7.58
CA ASP A 11 -3.06 -3.98 6.12
C ASP A 11 -1.75 -3.42 5.54
N ARG A 12 -1.20 -2.41 6.21
CA ARG A 12 0.08 -1.80 5.86
C ARG A 12 1.26 -2.74 6.18
N GLU A 13 1.20 -3.44 7.31
CA GLU A 13 2.18 -4.47 7.68
C GLU A 13 2.18 -5.64 6.70
N LYS A 14 1.01 -6.14 6.29
CA LYS A 14 0.90 -7.18 5.25
C LYS A 14 1.61 -6.81 3.97
N ILE A 15 1.42 -5.57 3.49
CA ILE A 15 2.09 -5.09 2.26
C ILE A 15 3.60 -4.99 2.48
N LYS A 16 4.03 -4.53 3.66
CA LYS A 16 5.45 -4.47 4.01
C LYS A 16 6.09 -5.86 3.99
N GLU A 17 5.48 -6.84 4.67
CA GLU A 17 5.93 -8.23 4.66
C GLU A 17 5.89 -8.83 3.26
N PHE A 18 4.87 -8.54 2.47
CA PHE A 18 4.76 -8.99 1.08
C PHE A 18 5.90 -8.46 0.20
N VAL A 19 6.25 -7.17 0.34
CA VAL A 19 7.36 -6.58 -0.40
C VAL A 19 8.72 -7.09 0.11
N GLU A 20 8.85 -7.33 1.42
CA GLU A 20 10.11 -7.82 2.02
C GLU A 20 10.34 -9.32 1.74
N SER A 21 9.28 -10.12 1.64
CA SER A 21 9.36 -11.56 1.34
C SER A 21 9.46 -11.87 -0.15
N ASN A 22 9.15 -10.92 -1.03
CA ASN A 22 9.11 -11.12 -2.47
C ASN A 22 10.29 -10.45 -3.19
N SER A 23 11.09 -11.23 -3.92
CA SER A 23 12.24 -10.72 -4.68
C SER A 23 11.85 -9.93 -5.94
N PHE A 24 10.61 -10.04 -6.41
CA PHE A 24 10.13 -9.42 -7.65
C PHE A 24 9.31 -8.15 -7.44
N ILE A 25 8.70 -7.97 -6.26
CA ILE A 25 7.83 -6.83 -6.01
C ILE A 25 8.56 -5.82 -5.14
N THR A 26 8.71 -4.60 -5.66
CA THR A 26 9.39 -3.51 -4.95
C THR A 26 8.45 -2.34 -4.71
N TYR A 27 8.75 -1.53 -3.69
CA TYR A 27 8.04 -0.26 -3.48
C TYR A 27 8.08 0.65 -4.71
N THR A 28 9.13 0.59 -5.51
CA THR A 28 9.23 1.36 -6.76
C THR A 28 8.21 0.88 -7.79
N MET A 29 8.02 -0.43 -7.94
CA MET A 29 7.03 -0.99 -8.87
C MET A 29 5.60 -0.66 -8.44
N LEU A 30 5.30 -0.79 -7.14
CA LEU A 30 4.01 -0.37 -6.60
C LEU A 30 3.81 1.13 -6.84
N ALA A 31 4.79 1.97 -6.51
CA ALA A 31 4.71 3.42 -6.71
C ALA A 31 4.44 3.80 -8.17
N ASN A 32 5.17 3.19 -9.11
CA ASN A 32 4.98 3.40 -10.55
C ASN A 32 3.56 3.03 -11.01
N ARG A 33 2.99 1.95 -10.48
CA ARG A 33 1.63 1.49 -10.82
C ARG A 33 0.54 2.48 -10.41
N PHE A 34 0.74 3.17 -9.30
CA PHE A 34 -0.19 4.21 -8.81
C PHE A 34 0.20 5.63 -9.26
N GLY A 35 1.23 5.77 -10.11
CA GLY A 35 1.70 7.07 -10.59
C GLY A 35 2.20 7.99 -9.47
N ILE A 36 2.77 7.42 -8.40
CA ILE A 36 3.33 8.19 -7.28
C ILE A 36 4.83 7.95 -7.14
N SER A 37 5.50 8.81 -6.36
CA SER A 37 6.91 8.61 -6.05
C SER A 37 7.13 7.44 -5.09
N LYS A 38 8.30 6.78 -5.16
CA LYS A 38 8.71 5.76 -4.19
C LYS A 38 8.66 6.28 -2.75
N SER A 39 9.06 7.54 -2.54
CA SER A 39 9.03 8.19 -1.22
C SER A 39 7.61 8.31 -0.70
N SER A 40 6.66 8.72 -1.55
CA SER A 40 5.24 8.77 -1.21
C SER A 40 4.71 7.38 -0.86
N MET A 41 5.03 6.36 -1.64
CA MET A 41 4.62 4.97 -1.36
C MET A 41 5.18 4.48 -0.01
N SER A 42 6.43 4.80 0.31
CA SER A 42 7.03 4.46 1.61
C SER A 42 6.34 5.18 2.79
N LEU A 43 5.96 6.45 2.62
CA LEU A 43 5.20 7.20 3.63
C LEU A 43 3.81 6.61 3.86
N ILE A 44 3.16 6.18 2.78
CA ILE A 44 1.87 5.48 2.84
C ILE A 44 2.07 4.14 3.57
N ILE A 45 2.96 3.26 3.14
CA ILE A 45 3.11 1.94 3.78
C ILE A 45 3.57 2.05 5.24
N SER A 46 4.38 3.06 5.59
CA SER A 46 4.82 3.30 6.98
C SER A 46 3.76 3.92 7.89
N GLY A 47 2.55 4.24 7.39
CA GLY A 47 1.51 4.85 8.21
C GLY A 47 1.67 6.37 8.43
N LYS A 48 2.67 6.99 7.81
CA LYS A 48 2.91 8.44 7.92
C LYS A 48 1.96 9.27 7.05
N ASP A 49 1.44 8.68 5.97
CA ASP A 49 0.34 9.24 5.17
C ASP A 49 -0.90 8.35 5.29
N THR A 50 -1.92 8.87 5.97
CA THR A 50 -3.22 8.22 6.21
C THR A 50 -4.37 8.94 5.52
N SER A 51 -4.05 9.77 4.51
CA SER A 51 -5.05 10.44 3.69
C SER A 51 -6.00 9.43 3.02
N ALA A 52 -7.20 9.88 2.63
CA ALA A 52 -8.16 9.03 1.93
C ALA A 52 -7.57 8.42 0.64
N LYS A 53 -6.69 9.17 -0.06
CA LYS A 53 -5.96 8.68 -1.23
C LYS A 53 -4.94 7.60 -0.86
N ALA A 54 -4.16 7.82 0.20
CA ALA A 54 -3.21 6.83 0.70
C ALA A 54 -3.91 5.53 1.09
N ASN A 55 -5.07 5.64 1.75
CA ASN A 55 -5.88 4.48 2.08
C ASN A 55 -6.36 3.78 0.80
N GLY A 56 -6.95 4.49 -0.16
CA GLY A 56 -7.36 3.87 -1.43
C GLY A 56 -6.24 3.12 -2.16
N ILE A 57 -4.98 3.56 -2.02
CA ILE A 57 -3.82 2.86 -2.57
C ILE A 57 -3.55 1.54 -1.82
N ILE A 58 -3.58 1.55 -0.49
CA ILE A 58 -3.37 0.33 0.32
C ILE A 58 -4.45 -0.71 0.02
N ASP A 59 -5.72 -0.30 -0.01
CA ASP A 59 -6.85 -1.19 -0.29
C ASP A 59 -6.74 -1.81 -1.70
N ALA A 60 -6.35 -1.01 -2.68
CA ALA A 60 -6.10 -1.48 -4.03
C ALA A 60 -4.91 -2.45 -4.10
N ILE A 61 -3.84 -2.25 -3.33
CA ILE A 61 -2.71 -3.19 -3.26
C ILE A 61 -3.17 -4.52 -2.66
N ILE A 62 -3.88 -4.49 -1.53
CA ILE A 62 -4.41 -5.71 -0.90
C ILE A 62 -5.32 -6.47 -1.86
N THR A 63 -6.23 -5.77 -2.52
CA THR A 63 -7.15 -6.38 -3.50
C THR A 63 -6.41 -6.94 -4.71
N MET A 64 -5.36 -6.26 -5.21
CA MET A 64 -4.60 -6.73 -6.38
C MET A 64 -3.75 -7.98 -6.11
N TYR A 65 -3.28 -8.14 -4.88
CA TYR A 65 -2.36 -9.22 -4.50
C TYR A 65 -3.01 -10.23 -3.54
N GLU A 66 -4.31 -10.10 -3.27
CA GLU A 66 -5.11 -10.96 -2.40
C GLU A 66 -4.45 -11.20 -1.02
N LEU A 67 -3.99 -10.11 -0.38
CA LEU A 67 -3.22 -10.13 0.88
C LEU A 67 -4.07 -10.23 2.17
#